data_AF-A0A7W0P221-F1
#
_entry.id   AF-A0A7W0P221-F1
#
_cell.length_a   1.000
_cell.length_b   1.000
_cell.length_c   1.000
_cell.angle_alpha   90.00
_cell.angle_beta   90.00
_cell.angle_gamma   90.00
#
_symmetry.space_group_name_H-M   'P 1'
#
loop_
_entity.id
_entity.type
_entity.pdbx_description
1 polymer ?
#
loop_
_entity_poly.entity_id
_entity_poly.type
_entity_poly.pdbx_seq_one_letter_code
_entity_poly.pdbx_strand_id
1 'polypeptide(L)'
;HTGRCPVGITTQDPELRKRLEVDSAATRVYNLLTAMTMELQMLARACGKTDVHSLEPEDLCALTVEAAAMAKVPLAGTNYVPGVTEQGTLDEIKTLMQKYMADTGQFPT
;
A
#
# COMPACT_ATOMS: atom_id res chain seq x y z
N HIS A 1 24.04 14.97 12.93
CA HIS A 1 25.28 14.30 13.37
C HIS A 1 26.14 15.13 14.35
N THR A 2 25.72 16.30 14.82
CA THR A 2 26.57 17.24 15.58
C THR A 2 26.68 16.96 17.08
N GLY A 3 25.91 15.99 17.61
CA GLY A 3 25.86 15.68 19.05
C GLY A 3 25.21 16.76 19.93
N ARG A 4 24.68 17.83 19.34
CA ARG A 4 24.11 19.00 20.03
C ARG A 4 22.58 18.98 20.02
N CYS A 5 21.97 17.81 20.22
CA CYS A 5 20.51 17.68 20.26
C CYS A 5 19.95 18.60 21.36
N PRO A 6 19.11 19.60 21.02
CA PRO A 6 18.63 20.57 22.01
C PRO A 6 17.71 19.95 23.06
N VAL A 7 17.06 18.82 22.71
CA VAL A 7 16.10 18.09 23.55
C VAL A 7 16.69 16.84 24.20
N GLY A 8 18.00 16.61 24.09
CA GLY A 8 18.69 15.57 24.87
C GLY A 8 18.60 14.13 24.33
N ILE A 9 17.98 13.89 23.16
CA ILE A 9 17.80 12.54 22.61
C ILE A 9 19.07 12.01 21.94
N THR A 10 19.65 12.76 21.00
CA THR A 10 20.81 12.32 20.20
C THR A 10 22.10 13.03 20.61
N THR A 11 22.42 12.97 21.90
CA THR A 11 23.61 13.60 22.50
C THR A 11 24.28 12.70 23.54
N GLN A 12 25.59 12.86 23.73
CA GLN A 12 26.33 12.23 24.82
C GLN A 12 26.72 13.21 25.94
N ASP A 13 26.47 14.51 25.75
CA ASP A 13 26.74 15.55 26.73
C ASP A 13 25.80 15.40 27.95
N PRO A 14 26.31 15.25 29.18
CA PRO A 14 25.51 15.12 30.38
C PRO A 14 24.51 16.26 30.60
N GLU A 15 24.85 17.50 30.26
CA GLU A 15 23.99 18.66 30.45
C GLU A 15 22.83 18.68 29.44
N LEU A 16 23.08 18.23 28.21
CA LEU A 16 22.03 18.10 27.20
C LEU A 16 21.13 16.88 27.47
N ARG A 17 21.69 15.76 27.95
CA ARG A 17 20.92 14.53 28.24
C ARG A 17 19.87 14.75 29.33
N LYS A 18 20.18 15.57 30.35
CA LYS A 18 19.24 15.94 31.44
C LYS A 18 17.96 16.63 30.94
N ARG A 19 17.96 17.17 29.72
CA ARG A 19 16.79 17.86 29.16
C ARG A 19 15.67 16.92 28.72
N LEU A 20 15.93 15.62 28.63
CA LEU A 20 14.92 14.64 28.25
C LEU A 20 14.09 14.23 29.48
N GLU A 21 12.83 14.69 29.51
CA GLU A 21 11.82 14.22 30.46
C GLU A 21 11.32 12.83 30.06
N VAL A 22 11.93 11.78 30.64
CA VAL A 22 11.73 10.37 30.24
C VAL A 22 10.28 9.94 30.39
N ASP A 23 9.65 10.22 31.52
CA ASP A 23 8.27 9.75 31.79
C ASP A 23 7.27 10.35 30.80
N SER A 24 7.34 11.67 30.59
CA SER A 24 6.48 12.36 29.63
C SER A 24 6.73 11.90 28.19
N ALA A 25 7.99 11.67 27.82
CA ALA A 25 8.34 11.14 26.50
C ALA A 25 7.82 9.71 26.31
N ALA A 26 7.96 8.86 27.31
CA ALA A 26 7.45 7.49 27.30
C ALA A 26 5.92 7.46 27.13
N THR A 27 5.18 8.30 27.86
CA THR A 27 3.73 8.43 27.70
C THR A 27 3.33 8.85 26.28
N ARG A 28 4.06 9.77 25.65
CA ARG A 28 3.79 10.17 24.27
C ARG A 28 4.02 9.02 23.27
N VAL A 29 5.10 8.26 23.44
CA VAL A 29 5.38 7.09 22.60
C VAL A 29 4.29 6.03 22.79
N TYR A 30 3.89 5.76 24.03
CA TYR A 30 2.78 4.86 24.33
C TYR A 30 1.51 5.27 23.61
N ASN A 31 1.08 6.53 23.75
CA ASN A 31 -0.11 7.05 23.10
C ASN A 31 -0.04 6.96 21.57
N LEU A 32 1.12 7.28 20.98
CA LEU A 32 1.33 7.18 19.53
C LEU A 32 1.18 5.73 19.06
N LEU A 33 1.85 4.78 19.70
CA LEU A 33 1.80 3.37 19.31
C LEU A 33 0.40 2.78 19.51
N THR A 34 -0.32 3.16 20.57
CA THR A 34 -1.71 2.76 20.78
C THR A 34 -2.62 3.32 19.70
N ALA A 35 -2.51 4.61 19.37
CA ALA A 35 -3.30 5.24 18.30
C ALA A 35 -3.05 4.57 16.94
N MET A 36 -1.77 4.41 16.55
CA MET A 36 -1.39 3.74 15.30
C MET A 36 -1.93 2.31 15.24
N THR A 37 -1.89 1.58 16.36
CA THR A 37 -2.44 0.22 16.42
C THR A 37 -3.94 0.21 16.17
N MET A 38 -4.69 1.12 16.78
CA MET A 38 -6.14 1.22 16.59
C MET A 38 -6.52 1.63 15.16
N GLU A 39 -5.78 2.57 14.57
CA GLU A 39 -5.96 3.02 13.19
C GLU A 39 -5.70 1.89 12.19
N LEU A 40 -4.57 1.18 12.34
CA LEU A 40 -4.21 0.05 11.50
C LEU A 40 -5.28 -1.06 11.57
N GLN A 41 -5.78 -1.38 12.77
CA GLN A 41 -6.89 -2.32 12.92
C GLN A 41 -8.19 -1.82 12.25
N MET A 42 -8.47 -0.51 12.31
CA MET A 42 -9.63 0.08 11.64
C MET A 42 -9.52 -0.05 10.11
N LEU A 43 -8.34 0.23 9.54
CA LEU A 43 -8.07 0.07 8.12
C LEU A 43 -8.21 -1.39 7.67
N ALA A 44 -7.61 -2.34 8.40
CA ALA A 44 -7.74 -3.76 8.08
C ALA A 44 -9.20 -4.23 8.07
N ARG A 45 -10.00 -3.79 9.06
CA ARG A 45 -11.44 -4.08 9.12
C ARG A 45 -12.22 -3.42 7.98
N ALA A 46 -11.86 -2.22 7.55
CA ALA A 46 -12.47 -1.56 6.40
C ALA A 46 -12.23 -2.34 5.09
N CYS A 47 -11.10 -3.03 4.97
CA CYS A 47 -10.83 -3.98 3.89
C CYS A 47 -11.47 -5.37 4.11
N GLY A 48 -12.30 -5.55 5.15
CA GLY A 48 -12.96 -6.82 5.44
C GLY A 48 -12.05 -7.88 6.07
N LYS A 49 -10.86 -7.52 6.57
CA LYS A 49 -9.90 -8.42 7.19
C LYS A 49 -9.97 -8.36 8.72
N THR A 50 -9.84 -9.51 9.37
CA THR A 50 -9.83 -9.61 10.85
C THR A 50 -8.43 -9.45 11.45
N ASP A 51 -7.40 -9.67 10.64
CA ASP A 51 -5.99 -9.55 11.01
C ASP A 51 -5.26 -8.69 9.98
N VAL A 52 -4.32 -7.88 10.44
CA VAL A 52 -3.54 -6.95 9.62
C VAL A 52 -2.53 -7.68 8.74
N HIS A 53 -2.12 -8.89 9.14
CA HIS A 53 -1.28 -9.78 8.33
C HIS A 53 -2.05 -10.43 7.19
N SER A 54 -3.38 -10.29 7.14
CA SER A 54 -4.23 -10.78 6.05
C SER A 54 -4.48 -9.75 4.96
N LEU A 55 -3.85 -8.57 5.03
CA LEU A 55 -3.88 -7.57 3.95
C LEU A 55 -3.09 -8.09 2.75
N GLU A 56 -3.71 -7.98 1.58
CA GLU A 56 -3.16 -8.45 0.30
C GLU A 56 -3.12 -7.30 -0.71
N PRO A 57 -2.32 -7.38 -1.80
CA PRO A 57 -2.27 -6.35 -2.83
C PRO A 57 -3.64 -6.02 -3.43
N GLU A 58 -4.58 -6.96 -3.42
CA GLU A 58 -5.95 -6.80 -3.90
C GLU A 58 -6.77 -5.82 -3.04
N ASP A 59 -6.36 -5.56 -1.80
CA ASP A 59 -6.98 -4.56 -0.92
C ASP A 59 -6.53 -3.12 -1.24
N LEU A 60 -5.58 -2.94 -2.17
CA LEU A 60 -5.03 -1.64 -2.55
C LEU A 60 -5.72 -1.06 -3.79
N CYS A 61 -5.79 0.26 -3.83
CA CYS A 61 -6.07 1.02 -5.05
C CYS A 61 -5.15 2.24 -5.15
N ALA A 62 -4.86 2.66 -6.37
CA ALA A 62 -4.05 3.84 -6.66
C ALA A 62 -4.94 5.06 -6.90
N LEU A 63 -4.48 6.23 -6.44
CA LEU A 63 -5.17 7.50 -6.68
C LEU A 63 -4.76 8.18 -7.99
N THR A 64 -3.67 7.74 -8.62
CA THR A 64 -3.19 8.26 -9.90
C THR A 64 -2.92 7.13 -10.88
N VAL A 65 -2.97 7.47 -12.17
CA VAL A 65 -2.79 6.49 -13.26
C VAL A 65 -1.35 5.95 -13.28
N GLU A 66 -0.36 6.80 -12.96
CA GLU A 66 1.05 6.41 -12.90
C GLU A 66 1.29 5.41 -11.77
N ALA A 67 0.71 5.66 -10.60
CA ALA A 67 0.81 4.73 -9.47
C ALA A 67 0.11 3.40 -9.79
N ALA A 68 -1.07 3.44 -10.43
CA ALA A 68 -1.78 2.25 -10.88
C ALA A 68 -0.92 1.42 -11.85
N ALA A 69 -0.30 2.08 -12.83
CA ALA A 69 0.57 1.44 -13.82
C ALA A 69 1.84 0.83 -13.20
N MET A 70 2.50 1.55 -12.29
CA MET A 70 3.76 1.11 -11.67
C MET A 70 3.56 0.01 -10.64
N ALA A 71 2.56 0.16 -9.77
CA ALA A 71 2.28 -0.79 -8.69
C ALA A 71 1.39 -1.96 -9.15
N LYS A 72 0.80 -1.88 -10.36
CA LYS A 72 -0.12 -2.87 -10.93
C LYS A 72 -1.34 -3.13 -10.04
N VAL A 73 -1.89 -2.05 -9.48
CA VAL A 73 -3.12 -2.08 -8.68
C VAL A 73 -4.20 -1.22 -9.36
N PRO A 74 -5.49 -1.46 -9.11
CA PRO A 74 -6.58 -0.71 -9.75
C PRO A 74 -6.55 0.79 -9.45
N LEU A 75 -6.94 1.60 -10.42
CA LEU A 75 -7.25 3.00 -10.19
C LEU A 75 -8.53 3.12 -9.34
N ALA A 76 -8.48 3.94 -8.29
CA ALA A 76 -9.58 4.10 -7.34
C ALA A 76 -10.93 4.37 -8.01
N GLY A 77 -11.96 3.63 -7.60
CA GLY A 77 -13.30 3.68 -8.17
C GLY A 77 -13.48 2.90 -9.48
N THR A 78 -12.46 2.16 -9.92
CA THR A 78 -12.50 1.35 -11.15
C THR A 78 -11.80 0.00 -10.97
N ASN A 79 -11.97 -0.90 -11.94
CA ASN A 79 -11.16 -2.13 -12.06
C ASN A 79 -10.02 -1.98 -13.09
N TYR A 80 -9.73 -0.74 -13.50
CA TYR A 80 -8.76 -0.47 -14.56
C TYR A 80 -7.33 -0.41 -14.00
N VAL A 81 -6.44 -1.21 -14.60
CA VAL A 81 -5.02 -1.25 -14.32
C VAL A 81 -4.28 -1.03 -15.65
N PRO A 82 -3.67 0.15 -15.85
CA PRO A 82 -3.01 0.47 -17.13
C PRO A 82 -1.94 -0.55 -17.51
N GLY A 83 -2.02 -1.06 -18.73
CA GLY A 83 -1.09 -2.04 -19.28
C GLY A 83 -1.32 -3.47 -18.81
N VAL A 84 -2.24 -3.71 -17.87
CA VAL A 84 -2.61 -5.07 -17.42
C VAL A 84 -4.01 -5.42 -17.92
N THR A 85 -4.99 -4.53 -17.75
CA THR A 85 -6.38 -4.79 -18.17
C THR A 85 -6.50 -4.94 -19.68
N GLU A 86 -5.81 -4.10 -20.44
CA GLU A 86 -5.77 -4.18 -21.91
C GLU A 86 -5.08 -5.45 -22.38
N GLN A 87 -3.96 -5.82 -21.73
CA GLN A 87 -3.21 -7.02 -22.05
C GLN A 87 -4.10 -8.27 -21.85
N GLY A 88 -4.81 -8.36 -20.73
CA GLY A 88 -5.75 -9.45 -20.45
C GLY A 88 -6.88 -9.51 -21.48
N THR A 89 -7.49 -8.36 -21.80
CA THR A 89 -8.55 -8.27 -22.82
C THR A 89 -8.05 -8.75 -24.19
N LEU A 90 -6.83 -8.35 -24.58
CA LEU A 90 -6.22 -8.78 -25.84
C LEU A 90 -5.94 -10.27 -25.88
N ASP A 91 -5.52 -10.86 -24.76
CA ASP A 91 -5.23 -12.29 -24.68
C ASP A 91 -6.51 -13.13 -24.76
N GLU A 92 -7.61 -12.70 -24.11
CA GLU A 92 -8.93 -13.32 -24.27
C GLU A 92 -9.42 -13.27 -25.72
N ILE A 93 -9.29 -12.10 -26.37
CA ILE A 93 -9.65 -11.93 -27.78
C ILE A 93 -8.83 -12.89 -28.65
N LYS A 94 -7.50 -12.98 -28.47
CA LYS A 94 -6.66 -13.92 -29.23
C LYS A 94 -7.12 -15.36 -29.04
N THR A 95 -7.45 -15.78 -27.82
CA THR A 95 -7.93 -17.14 -27.54
C THR A 95 -9.26 -17.42 -28.23
N LEU A 96 -10.22 -16.49 -28.16
CA LEU A 96 -11.50 -16.62 -28.85
C LEU A 96 -11.34 -16.69 -30.37
N MET A 97 -10.45 -15.87 -30.92
CA MET A 97 -10.17 -15.87 -32.35
C MET A 97 -9.51 -17.16 -32.80
N GLN A 98 -8.54 -17.69 -32.04
CA GLN A 98 -7.93 -18.99 -32.34
C GLN A 98 -8.97 -20.12 -32.34
N LYS A 99 -9.88 -20.11 -31.36
CA LYS A 99 -10.98 -21.07 -31.30
C LYS A 99 -11.91 -20.95 -32.51
N TYR A 100 -12.32 -19.73 -32.86
CA TYR A 100 -13.16 -19.48 -34.03
C TYR A 100 -12.49 -19.97 -35.33
N MET A 101 -11.19 -19.69 -35.49
CA MET A 101 -10.42 -20.15 -36.65
C MET A 101 -10.29 -21.67 -36.69
N ALA A 102 -10.16 -22.34 -35.53
CA ALA A 102 -10.16 -23.80 -35.45
C ALA A 102 -11.52 -24.39 -35.85
N ASP A 103 -12.63 -23.72 -35.48
CA ASP A 103 -13.98 -24.20 -35.75
C ASP A 103 -14.43 -23.93 -37.20
N THR A 104 -14.05 -22.79 -37.78
CA THR A 104 -14.56 -22.32 -39.10
C THR A 104 -13.53 -22.32 -40.23
N GLY A 105 -12.24 -22.38 -39.92
CA GLY A 105 -11.16 -22.29 -40.90
C GLY A 105 -10.95 -20.91 -41.54
N GLN A 106 -11.73 -19.89 -41.15
CA GLN A 106 -11.56 -18.52 -41.64
C GLN A 106 -11.56 -17.50 -40.49
N PHE A 107 -11.12 -16.28 -40.78
CA PHE A 107 -11.21 -15.16 -39.83
C PHE A 107 -12.67 -14.69 -39.70
N PRO A 108 -13.14 -14.26 -38.51
CA PRO A 108 -14.46 -13.66 -38.38
C PRO A 108 -14.52 -12.39 -39.23
N THR A 109 -15.53 -12.29 -40.11
CA THR A 109 -15.79 -11.13 -40.97
C THR A 109 -16.60 -10.07 -40.24
#